data_AF-W7TZ71-F1
#
_entry.id   AF-W7TZ71-F1
#
_cell.length_a   1.000
_cell.length_b   1.000
_cell.length_c   1.000
_cell.angle_alpha   90.00
_cell.angle_beta   90.00
_cell.angle_gamma   90.00
#
_symmetry.space_group_name_H-M   'P 1'
#
loop_
_entity.id
_entity.type
_entity.pdbx_description
1 polymer ?
#
loop_
_entity_poly.entity_id
_entity_poly.type
_entity_poly.pdbx_seq_one_letter_code
_entity_poly.pdbx_strand_id
1 'polypeptide(L)'
;MGFLMLLGTYTTIFETPLTAFSTLFPLTIVLGISMAQEAFTDVKRHRSDDETNNRMTKVTSWNTGAAVTSESVRWRDVHVGDLLYVSNKQPLPADMVILATSESDNICYIETSSIDGETNLKLRRAINYLPTHDTPLLDPADVIARVEEDQAVVRCELPNMKIESFTGTFCISHKEEHVSSEGAPQSGDFNKVIPIDNENVLLRGAMLRNTRWAVGVVVYTGKDTKLQRNSRHAPSKLSKIDVAVNKAIYMSGPMEWTGKAANRHSFRDS
;
A
#
# COMPACT_ATOMS: atom_id res chain seq x y z
N MET A 1 28.64 1.41 -31.27
CA MET A 1 29.59 2.24 -32.05
C MET A 1 30.72 2.83 -31.21
N GLY A 2 30.48 3.56 -30.12
CA GLY A 2 31.58 4.14 -29.31
C GLY A 2 32.59 3.12 -28.76
N PHE A 3 32.14 1.96 -28.27
CA PHE A 3 33.01 0.86 -27.84
C PHE A 3 33.77 0.19 -29.01
N LEU A 4 33.13 0.06 -30.18
CA LEU A 4 33.76 -0.47 -31.40
C LEU A 4 34.83 0.51 -31.94
N MET A 5 34.58 1.82 -31.85
CA MET A 5 35.56 2.86 -32.19
C MET A 5 36.72 2.90 -31.19
N LEU A 6 36.47 2.66 -29.90
CA LEU A 6 37.53 2.51 -28.91
C LEU A 6 38.39 1.27 -29.20
N LEU A 7 37.79 0.15 -29.59
CA LEU A 7 38.55 -1.03 -30.04
C LEU A 7 39.35 -0.76 -31.33
N GLY A 8 38.81 0.00 -32.28
CA GLY A 8 39.52 0.42 -33.50
C GLY A 8 40.71 1.35 -33.25
N THR A 9 40.74 2.09 -32.13
CA THR A 9 41.95 2.85 -31.75
C THR A 9 43.12 1.99 -31.28
N TYR A 10 42.85 0.76 -30.81
CA TYR A 10 43.88 -0.18 -30.33
C TYR A 10 44.11 -1.37 -31.27
N THR A 11 43.26 -1.57 -32.28
CA THR A 11 43.33 -2.69 -33.21
C THR A 11 43.11 -2.21 -34.65
N THR A 12 43.87 -2.75 -35.62
CA THR A 12 43.81 -2.35 -37.04
C THR A 12 42.58 -2.91 -37.78
N ILE A 13 41.56 -3.38 -37.07
CA ILE A 13 40.42 -4.11 -37.63
C ILE A 13 39.36 -3.12 -38.16
N PHE A 14 39.37 -1.86 -37.69
CA PHE A 14 38.42 -0.82 -38.09
C PHE A 14 39.07 0.57 -38.15
N GLU A 15 39.15 1.17 -39.34
CA GLU A 15 39.54 2.57 -39.52
C GLU A 15 38.30 3.47 -39.53
N THR A 16 38.27 4.48 -38.65
CA THR A 16 37.18 5.45 -38.61
C THR A 16 37.74 6.87 -38.54
N PRO A 17 37.19 7.85 -39.29
CA PRO A 17 37.64 9.24 -39.25
C PRO A 17 37.22 9.98 -37.96
N LEU A 18 36.44 9.35 -37.08
CA LEU A 18 35.95 9.90 -35.82
C LEU A 18 36.74 9.33 -34.64
N THR A 19 37.01 10.16 -33.63
CA THR A 19 37.69 9.72 -32.41
C THR A 19 36.69 9.07 -31.43
N ALA A 20 37.09 8.02 -30.73
CA ALA A 20 36.26 7.37 -29.72
C ALA A 20 35.77 8.35 -28.64
N PHE A 21 36.61 9.33 -28.26
CA PHE A 21 36.26 10.38 -27.32
C PHE A 21 35.05 11.21 -27.79
N SER A 22 35.02 11.61 -29.06
CA SER A 22 33.95 12.45 -29.63
C SER A 22 32.54 11.80 -29.58
N THR A 23 32.47 10.47 -29.52
CA THR A 23 31.19 9.73 -29.45
C THR A 23 30.85 9.27 -28.03
N LEU A 24 31.84 8.85 -27.24
CA LEU A 24 31.64 8.41 -25.87
C LEU A 24 31.33 9.58 -24.94
N PHE A 25 32.00 10.72 -25.09
CA PHE A 25 31.84 11.86 -24.19
C PHE A 25 30.39 12.38 -24.13
N PRO A 26 29.71 12.71 -25.24
CA PRO A 26 28.32 13.15 -25.19
C PRO A 26 27.37 12.09 -24.61
N LEU A 27 27.58 10.81 -24.95
CA LEU A 27 26.76 9.70 -24.44
C LEU A 27 26.90 9.56 -22.92
N THR A 28 28.13 9.64 -22.40
CA THR A 28 28.38 9.56 -20.96
C THR A 28 27.75 10.71 -20.20
N ILE A 29 27.74 11.92 -20.76
CA ILE A 29 27.07 13.07 -20.15
C ILE A 29 25.56 12.84 -20.10
N VAL A 30 24.95 12.44 -21.21
CA VAL A 30 23.49 12.21 -21.28
C VAL A 30 23.07 11.12 -20.31
N LEU A 31 23.75 9.97 -20.31
CA LEU A 31 23.46 8.88 -19.39
C LEU A 31 23.70 9.31 -17.93
N GLY A 32 24.76 10.06 -17.66
CA GLY A 32 25.09 10.57 -16.34
C GLY A 32 23.99 11.47 -15.77
N ILE A 33 23.46 12.40 -16.59
CA ILE A 33 22.37 13.29 -16.19
C ILE A 33 21.09 12.48 -15.92
N SER A 34 20.74 11.53 -16.78
CA SER A 34 19.56 10.67 -16.59
C SER A 34 19.65 9.85 -15.30
N MET A 35 20.78 9.19 -15.06
CA MET A 35 21.01 8.43 -13.83
C MET A 35 20.92 9.31 -12.58
N ALA A 36 21.48 10.53 -12.63
CA ALA A 36 21.40 11.46 -11.52
C ALA A 36 19.94 11.84 -11.22
N GLN A 37 19.14 12.18 -12.25
CA GLN A 37 17.72 12.52 -12.08
C GLN A 37 16.89 11.38 -11.49
N GLU A 38 17.13 10.15 -11.95
CA GLU A 38 16.47 8.96 -11.41
C GLU A 38 16.86 8.73 -9.95
N ALA A 39 18.16 8.84 -9.62
CA ALA A 39 18.64 8.74 -8.25
C ALA A 39 18.02 9.79 -7.31
N PHE A 40 17.92 11.06 -7.75
CA PHE A 40 17.25 12.10 -6.96
C PHE A 40 15.77 11.77 -6.72
N THR A 41 15.08 11.25 -7.74
CA THR A 41 13.66 10.88 -7.63
C THR A 41 13.47 9.71 -6.67
N ASP A 42 14.36 8.73 -6.73
CA ASP A 42 14.33 7.55 -5.88
C ASP A 42 14.60 7.89 -4.41
N VAL A 43 15.62 8.72 -4.14
CA VAL A 43 15.90 9.24 -2.80
C VAL A 43 14.70 9.99 -2.22
N LYS A 44 14.00 10.79 -3.04
CA LYS A 44 12.79 11.50 -2.60
C LYS A 44 11.66 10.53 -2.21
N ARG A 45 11.50 9.42 -2.93
CA ARG A 45 10.50 8.39 -2.62
C ARG A 45 10.84 7.70 -1.29
N HIS A 46 12.09 7.29 -1.12
CA HIS A 46 12.54 6.68 0.13
C HIS A 46 12.31 7.58 1.34
N ARG A 47 12.61 8.87 1.21
CA ARG A 47 12.33 9.84 2.28
C ARG A 47 10.83 9.94 2.61
N SER A 48 9.96 9.94 1.59
CA SER A 48 8.50 9.95 1.79
C SER A 48 7.99 8.69 2.49
N ASP A 49 8.57 7.54 2.16
CA ASP A 49 8.23 6.26 2.79
C ASP A 49 8.68 6.25 4.26
N ASP A 50 9.89 6.73 4.53
CA ASP A 50 10.42 6.86 5.90
C ASP A 50 9.57 7.82 6.76
N GLU A 51 9.14 8.96 6.20
CA GLU A 51 8.24 9.89 6.88
C GLU A 51 6.90 9.25 7.25
N THR A 52 6.39 8.34 6.41
CA THR A 52 5.13 7.61 6.68
C THR A 52 5.33 6.50 7.72
N ASN A 53 6.42 5.73 7.58
CA ASN A 53 6.72 4.59 8.45
C ASN A 53 7.10 4.99 9.88
N ASN A 54 7.61 6.21 10.06
CA ASN A 54 7.98 6.77 11.36
C ASN A 54 6.87 7.59 12.03
N ARG A 55 5.65 7.65 11.46
CA ARG A 55 4.50 8.24 12.14
C ARG A 55 4.19 7.47 13.42
N MET A 56 3.75 8.18 14.45
CA MET A 56 3.41 7.58 15.75
C MET A 56 1.92 7.25 15.80
N THR A 57 1.59 6.14 16.47
CA THR A 57 0.22 5.72 16.78
C THR A 57 0.19 5.09 18.17
N LYS A 58 -0.98 5.08 18.83
CA LYS A 58 -1.14 4.45 20.13
C LYS A 58 -1.57 3.00 19.94
N VAL A 59 -0.84 2.09 20.56
CA VAL A 59 -1.09 0.64 20.52
C VAL A 59 -1.05 0.09 21.93
N THR A 60 -1.93 -0.87 22.19
CA THR A 60 -1.78 -1.78 23.32
C THR A 60 -1.33 -3.13 22.79
N SER A 61 -0.15 -3.58 23.22
CA SER A 61 0.36 -4.92 22.92
C SER A 61 0.02 -5.89 24.04
N TRP A 62 -0.33 -7.11 23.68
CA TRP A 62 -0.72 -8.20 24.59
C TRP A 62 0.49 -8.89 25.26
N ASN A 63 1.72 -8.51 24.91
CA ASN A 63 2.93 -9.29 25.23
C ASN A 63 3.58 -9.02 26.60
N THR A 64 3.01 -8.17 27.43
CA THR A 64 3.52 -7.97 28.78
C THR A 64 2.37 -8.19 29.74
N GLY A 65 2.47 -9.20 30.62
CA GLY A 65 1.54 -9.43 31.74
C GLY A 65 1.55 -8.30 32.80
N ALA A 66 1.78 -7.07 32.36
CA ALA A 66 1.71 -5.82 33.08
C ALA A 66 0.52 -5.03 32.51
N ALA A 67 -0.15 -4.26 33.36
CA ALA A 67 -1.35 -3.50 33.04
C ALA A 67 -1.30 -2.81 31.66
N VAL A 68 -2.42 -2.89 30.93
CA VAL A 68 -2.74 -2.21 29.67
C VAL A 68 -2.18 -0.78 29.69
N THR A 69 -0.98 -0.60 29.15
CA THR A 69 -0.36 0.71 29.02
C THR A 69 -0.36 1.05 27.56
N SER A 70 -1.10 2.09 27.17
CA SER A 70 -1.11 2.55 25.78
C SER A 70 0.29 3.09 25.46
N GLU A 71 1.05 2.39 24.63
CA GLU A 71 2.37 2.82 24.20
C GLU A 71 2.28 3.53 22.85
N SER A 72 3.11 4.56 22.68
CA SER A 72 3.25 5.25 21.41
C SER A 72 4.30 4.51 20.58
N VAL A 73 3.86 3.84 19.51
CA VAL A 73 4.73 3.05 18.62
C VAL A 73 4.75 3.65 17.21
N ARG A 74 5.78 3.33 16.44
CA ARG A 74 5.86 3.76 15.03
C ARG A 74 4.95 2.88 14.17
N TRP A 75 4.47 3.42 13.06
CA TRP A 75 3.63 2.67 12.11
C TRP A 75 4.29 1.40 11.59
N ARG A 76 5.62 1.41 11.40
CA ARG A 76 6.38 0.23 10.97
C ARG A 76 6.41 -0.90 12.02
N ASP A 77 6.14 -0.57 13.28
CA ASP A 77 6.21 -1.49 14.43
C ASP A 77 4.79 -2.00 14.82
N VAL A 78 3.76 -1.72 14.01
CA VAL A 78 2.38 -2.23 14.18
C VAL A 78 2.25 -3.62 13.57
N HIS A 79 1.72 -4.57 14.34
CA HIS A 79 1.58 -5.97 13.98
C HIS A 79 0.12 -6.43 13.94
N VAL A 80 -0.14 -7.55 13.26
CA VAL A 80 -1.48 -8.16 13.23
C VAL A 80 -1.87 -8.63 14.63
N GLY A 81 -3.12 -8.38 14.99
CA GLY A 81 -3.69 -8.61 16.31
C GLY A 81 -3.65 -7.37 17.22
N ASP A 82 -2.89 -6.32 16.87
CA ASP A 82 -2.60 -5.26 17.84
C ASP A 82 -3.88 -4.49 18.13
N LEU A 83 -4.07 -4.03 19.37
CA LEU A 83 -5.20 -3.16 19.68
C LEU A 83 -4.79 -1.71 19.44
N LEU A 84 -5.36 -1.11 18.39
CA LEU A 84 -5.11 0.28 18.04
C LEU A 84 -6.12 1.18 18.71
N TYR A 85 -5.60 2.26 19.32
CA TYR A 85 -6.40 3.41 19.71
C TYR A 85 -6.15 4.53 18.70
N VAL A 86 -7.19 4.92 17.97
CA VAL A 86 -7.11 5.96 16.94
C VAL A 86 -7.89 7.17 17.41
N SER A 87 -7.25 8.35 17.44
CA SER A 87 -7.92 9.61 17.81
C SER A 87 -8.52 10.31 16.60
N ASN A 88 -9.46 11.22 16.84
CA ASN A 88 -10.03 12.08 15.82
C ASN A 88 -8.94 12.78 14.98
N LYS A 89 -9.17 12.88 13.66
CA LYS A 89 -8.29 13.49 12.66
C LYS A 89 -6.93 12.79 12.50
N GLN A 90 -6.78 11.56 12.99
CA GLN A 90 -5.59 10.75 12.74
C GLN A 90 -5.84 9.76 11.60
N PRO A 91 -4.87 9.60 10.68
CA PRO A 91 -4.94 8.55 9.67
C PRO A 91 -4.60 7.19 10.29
N LEU A 92 -5.19 6.13 9.75
CA LEU A 92 -4.96 4.77 10.22
C LEU A 92 -3.66 4.16 9.68
N PRO A 93 -2.87 3.47 10.52
CA PRO A 93 -1.62 2.82 10.10
C PRO A 93 -1.83 1.49 9.34
N ALA A 94 -2.93 0.80 9.62
CA ALA A 94 -3.21 -0.57 9.20
C ALA A 94 -4.72 -0.78 9.00
N ASP A 95 -5.12 -1.92 8.44
CA ASP A 95 -6.54 -2.28 8.35
C ASP A 95 -6.96 -2.93 9.68
N MET A 96 -8.05 -2.45 10.28
CA MET A 96 -8.50 -2.90 11.61
C MET A 96 -10.02 -3.12 11.66
N VAL A 97 -10.44 -4.10 12.46
CA VAL A 97 -11.85 -4.33 12.81
C VAL A 97 -12.20 -3.48 14.02
N ILE A 98 -13.29 -2.73 13.95
CA ILE A 98 -13.74 -1.81 15.00
C ILE A 98 -14.39 -2.61 16.13
N LEU A 99 -13.89 -2.44 17.35
CA LEU A 99 -14.41 -3.07 18.55
C LEU A 99 -15.28 -2.10 19.38
N ALA A 100 -14.88 -0.84 19.44
CA ALA A 100 -15.62 0.20 20.15
C ALA A 100 -15.34 1.60 19.57
N THR A 101 -16.26 2.53 19.81
CA THR A 101 -16.15 3.92 19.37
C THR A 101 -16.63 4.88 20.46
N SER A 102 -16.21 6.14 20.38
CA SER A 102 -16.65 7.18 21.31
C SER A 102 -18.07 7.72 21.11
N GLU A 103 -18.74 7.36 20.02
CA GLU A 103 -20.09 7.84 19.72
C GLU A 103 -21.17 6.88 20.22
N SER A 104 -22.36 7.42 20.47
CA SER A 104 -23.55 6.61 20.73
C SER A 104 -23.84 5.68 19.55
N ASP A 105 -24.46 4.54 19.80
CA ASP A 105 -24.76 3.49 18.81
C ASP A 105 -23.56 2.76 18.21
N ASN A 106 -22.36 2.93 18.78
CA ASN A 106 -21.14 2.26 18.34
C ASN A 106 -20.79 2.57 16.87
N ILE A 107 -20.96 3.82 16.45
CA ILE A 107 -20.66 4.28 15.09
C ILE A 107 -19.41 5.16 15.05
N CYS A 108 -18.75 5.21 13.90
CA CYS A 108 -17.73 6.21 13.63
C CYS A 108 -17.77 6.69 12.19
N TYR A 109 -17.17 7.85 11.93
CA TYR A 109 -17.08 8.41 10.60
C TYR A 109 -15.63 8.41 10.13
N ILE A 110 -15.43 8.00 8.88
CA ILE A 110 -14.13 8.06 8.23
C ILE A 110 -14.19 8.87 6.95
N GLU A 111 -13.10 9.57 6.68
CA GLU A 111 -12.83 10.20 5.40
C GLU A 111 -11.84 9.32 4.63
N THR A 112 -12.17 9.00 3.37
CA THR A 112 -11.35 8.16 2.48
C THR A 112 -10.72 8.95 1.34
N SER A 113 -10.63 10.28 1.45
CA SER A 113 -10.06 11.17 0.43
C SER A 113 -8.65 10.78 -0.02
N SER A 114 -7.87 10.15 0.86
CA SER A 114 -6.52 9.63 0.56
C SER A 114 -6.50 8.27 -0.15
N ILE A 115 -7.64 7.58 -0.26
CA ILE A 115 -7.80 6.23 -0.81
C ILE A 115 -8.51 6.30 -2.18
N ASP A 116 -9.70 6.89 -2.22
CA ASP A 116 -10.58 6.92 -3.40
C ASP A 116 -10.86 8.35 -3.91
N GLY A 117 -10.37 9.38 -3.22
CA GLY A 117 -10.60 10.78 -3.57
C GLY A 117 -11.98 11.30 -3.17
N GLU A 118 -12.80 10.50 -2.48
CA GLU A 118 -14.10 10.93 -1.99
C GLU A 118 -13.94 11.79 -0.72
N THR A 119 -14.56 12.97 -0.71
CA THR A 119 -14.54 13.89 0.44
C THR A 119 -15.69 13.65 1.40
N ASN A 120 -16.62 12.76 1.07
CA ASN A 120 -17.76 12.46 1.92
C ASN A 120 -17.32 11.58 3.10
N LEU A 121 -17.96 11.78 4.24
CA LEU A 121 -17.78 10.93 5.40
C LEU A 121 -18.54 9.62 5.20
N LYS A 122 -17.84 8.51 5.37
CA LYS A 122 -18.43 7.16 5.37
C LYS A 122 -18.69 6.75 6.81
N LEU A 123 -19.91 6.29 7.08
CA LEU A 123 -20.29 5.72 8.37
C LEU A 123 -19.77 4.27 8.46
N ARG A 124 -19.18 3.92 9.61
CA ARG A 124 -18.74 2.58 9.97
C ARG A 124 -19.26 2.24 11.36
N ARG A 125 -19.39 0.95 11.68
CA ARG A 125 -19.96 0.49 12.96
C ARG A 125 -19.03 -0.49 13.66
N ALA A 126 -18.87 -0.37 14.97
CA ALA A 126 -18.24 -1.42 15.75
C ALA A 126 -19.03 -2.72 15.67
N ILE A 127 -18.34 -3.85 15.81
CA ILE A 127 -19.01 -5.15 15.90
C ILE A 127 -19.89 -5.20 17.16
N ASN A 128 -20.96 -6.00 17.12
CA ASN A 128 -21.90 -6.19 18.25
C ASN A 128 -21.32 -7.11 19.34
N TYR A 129 -20.10 -6.79 19.77
CA TYR A 129 -19.34 -7.52 20.78
C TYR A 129 -19.65 -6.99 22.18
N LEU A 130 -19.54 -5.67 22.36
CA LEU A 130 -19.78 -4.99 23.63
C LEU A 130 -21.26 -4.57 23.76
N PRO A 131 -21.82 -4.51 24.98
CA PRO A 131 -23.19 -4.04 25.19
C PRO A 131 -23.36 -2.61 24.67
N THR A 132 -24.22 -2.43 23.68
CA THR A 132 -24.51 -1.13 23.03
C THR A 132 -25.56 -0.31 23.80
N HIS A 133 -26.23 -0.90 24.80
CA HIS A 133 -27.33 -0.27 25.53
C HIS A 133 -26.94 -0.05 27.02
N ASP A 134 -27.03 1.21 27.45
CA ASP A 134 -27.12 1.68 28.83
C ASP A 134 -25.86 1.90 29.67
N THR A 135 -24.65 1.61 29.16
CA THR A 135 -23.41 2.04 29.85
C THR A 135 -22.90 3.36 29.28
N PRO A 136 -22.60 4.38 30.12
CA PRO A 136 -21.98 5.61 29.65
C PRO A 136 -20.64 5.25 29.00
N LEU A 137 -20.41 5.73 27.77
CA LEU A 137 -19.13 5.80 27.05
C LEU A 137 -18.05 4.90 27.65
N LEU A 138 -17.96 3.63 27.22
CA LEU A 138 -16.92 2.72 27.71
C LEU A 138 -15.56 3.40 27.60
N ASP A 139 -14.79 3.43 28.69
CA ASP A 139 -13.42 3.89 28.62
C ASP A 139 -12.68 2.96 27.64
N PRO A 140 -11.90 3.49 26.69
CA PRO A 140 -11.00 2.70 25.86
C PRO A 140 -10.19 1.64 26.66
N ALA A 141 -9.79 1.95 27.89
CA ALA A 141 -9.08 1.02 28.76
C ALA A 141 -9.91 -0.22 29.11
N ASP A 142 -11.20 -0.04 29.41
CA ASP A 142 -12.13 -1.12 29.77
C ASP A 142 -12.39 -2.05 28.57
N VAL A 143 -12.50 -1.46 27.38
CA VAL A 143 -12.65 -2.21 26.12
C VAL A 143 -11.46 -3.15 25.92
N ILE A 144 -10.26 -2.63 26.11
CA ILE A 144 -9.02 -3.37 25.90
C ILE A 144 -8.89 -4.51 26.91
N ALA A 145 -9.12 -4.22 28.20
CA ALA A 145 -9.06 -5.21 29.27
C ALA A 145 -10.03 -6.38 29.02
N ARG A 146 -11.25 -6.08 28.56
CA ARG A 146 -12.26 -7.12 28.26
C ARG A 146 -11.89 -8.00 27.07
N VAL A 147 -11.31 -7.42 26.02
CA VAL A 147 -10.83 -8.20 24.86
C VAL A 147 -9.73 -9.17 25.25
N GLU A 148 -8.83 -8.77 26.17
CA GLU A 148 -7.78 -9.64 26.68
C GLU A 148 -8.34 -10.81 27.51
N GLU A 149 -9.38 -10.58 28.31
CA GLU A 149 -10.02 -11.62 29.12
C GLU A 149 -10.78 -12.66 28.27
N ASP A 150 -11.52 -12.21 27.26
CA ASP A 150 -12.43 -13.05 26.46
C ASP A 150 -11.72 -13.97 25.45
N GLN A 151 -10.39 -13.93 25.36
CA GLN A 151 -9.54 -14.70 24.42
C GLN A 151 -10.13 -14.76 23.00
N ALA A 152 -10.56 -13.59 22.49
CA ALA A 152 -11.24 -13.52 21.21
C ALA A 152 -10.31 -13.80 20.01
N VAL A 153 -10.88 -14.41 18.97
CA VAL A 153 -10.19 -14.76 17.73
C VAL A 153 -10.93 -14.14 16.54
N VAL A 154 -10.22 -13.35 15.74
CA VAL A 154 -10.74 -12.85 14.46
C VAL A 154 -10.32 -13.78 13.34
N ARG A 155 -11.30 -14.30 12.60
CA ARG A 155 -11.08 -15.02 11.34
C ARG A 155 -11.57 -14.14 10.20
N CYS A 156 -10.78 -13.95 9.16
CA CYS A 156 -11.18 -13.14 8.01
C CYS A 156 -10.65 -13.74 6.71
N GLU A 157 -11.14 -13.24 5.58
CA GLU A 157 -10.66 -13.59 4.26
C GLU A 157 -9.15 -13.33 4.08
N LEU A 158 -8.53 -13.91 3.05
CA LEU A 158 -7.15 -13.59 2.71
C LEU A 158 -7.03 -12.15 2.16
N PRO A 159 -5.88 -11.48 2.38
CA PRO A 159 -5.61 -10.16 1.81
C PRO A 159 -5.89 -10.09 0.31
N ASN A 160 -6.73 -9.14 -0.10
CA ASN A 160 -7.13 -8.95 -1.49
C ASN A 160 -7.24 -7.46 -1.86
N MET A 161 -7.43 -7.17 -3.14
CA MET A 161 -7.45 -5.80 -3.68
C MET A 161 -8.84 -5.12 -3.59
N LYS A 162 -9.87 -5.82 -3.10
CA LYS A 162 -11.24 -5.31 -3.08
C LYS A 162 -11.44 -4.43 -1.84
N ILE A 163 -11.35 -3.11 -2.03
CA ILE A 163 -11.49 -2.08 -0.97
C ILE A 163 -12.91 -2.06 -0.37
N GLU A 164 -13.92 -2.46 -1.14
CA GLU A 164 -15.33 -2.38 -0.74
C GLU A 164 -15.89 -3.68 -0.16
N SER A 165 -15.13 -4.77 -0.17
CA SER A 165 -15.55 -6.04 0.41
C SER A 165 -14.65 -6.43 1.56
N PHE A 166 -15.24 -6.93 2.64
CA PHE A 166 -14.55 -7.63 3.70
C PHE A 166 -15.52 -8.63 4.30
N THR A 167 -15.02 -9.83 4.61
CA THR A 167 -15.81 -10.87 5.27
C THR A 167 -14.95 -11.53 6.33
N GLY A 168 -15.50 -11.63 7.53
CA GLY A 168 -14.88 -12.31 8.65
C GLY A 168 -15.86 -12.67 9.75
N THR A 169 -15.34 -13.26 10.81
CA THR A 169 -16.08 -13.65 12.01
C THR A 169 -15.22 -13.36 13.24
N PHE A 170 -15.82 -12.71 14.23
CA PHE A 170 -15.26 -12.53 15.56
C PHE A 170 -15.76 -13.67 16.45
N CYS A 171 -14.86 -14.48 16.98
CA CYS A 171 -15.16 -15.69 17.73
C CYS A 171 -14.67 -15.55 19.17
N ILE A 172 -15.50 -15.89 20.16
CA ILE A 172 -15.19 -15.76 21.59
C ILE A 172 -15.33 -17.13 22.25
N SER A 173 -14.37 -17.47 23.12
CA SER A 173 -14.40 -18.70 23.91
C SER A 173 -14.61 -18.35 25.39
N HIS A 174 -15.87 -18.29 25.84
CA HIS A 174 -16.15 -18.10 27.26
C HIS A 174 -15.78 -19.36 28.05
N LYS A 175 -15.09 -19.20 29.19
CA LYS A 175 -14.78 -20.31 30.11
C LYS A 175 -15.98 -20.81 30.91
N GLU A 176 -17.11 -20.11 30.90
CA GLU A 176 -18.31 -20.51 31.63
C GLU A 176 -19.57 -20.27 30.80
N GLU A 177 -20.16 -21.36 30.31
CA GLU A 177 -21.61 -21.50 30.27
C GLU A 177 -21.96 -22.99 30.43
N HIS A 178 -22.26 -23.35 31.68
CA HIS A 178 -22.92 -24.61 32.02
C HIS A 178 -24.38 -24.53 31.53
N VAL A 179 -24.69 -24.89 30.28
CA VAL A 179 -26.02 -25.40 29.91
C VAL A 179 -25.92 -26.45 28.79
N SER A 180 -26.31 -27.66 29.20
CA SER A 180 -26.73 -28.85 28.46
C SER A 180 -27.09 -28.70 26.97
N SER A 181 -26.39 -29.47 26.11
CA SER A 181 -27.02 -30.37 25.12
C SER A 181 -26.01 -31.40 24.64
N GLU A 182 -26.44 -32.66 24.62
CA GLU A 182 -25.66 -33.84 24.24
C GLU A 182 -25.24 -33.78 22.76
N GLY A 183 -23.92 -33.72 22.52
CA GLY A 183 -23.31 -33.83 21.21
C GLY A 183 -21.78 -33.84 21.35
N ALA A 184 -21.08 -34.74 20.66
CA ALA A 184 -19.64 -34.91 20.80
C ALA A 184 -18.87 -33.64 20.39
N PRO A 185 -17.83 -33.22 21.15
CA PRO A 185 -17.06 -32.01 20.86
C PRO A 185 -16.24 -32.20 19.58
N GLN A 186 -16.51 -31.38 18.56
CA GLN A 186 -15.62 -31.21 17.42
C GLN A 186 -14.57 -30.14 17.80
N SER A 187 -13.34 -30.31 17.33
CA SER A 187 -12.21 -29.44 17.68
C SER A 187 -12.50 -27.94 17.45
N GLY A 188 -12.69 -27.16 18.52
CA GLY A 188 -12.72 -25.68 18.47
C GLY A 188 -14.09 -25.01 18.55
N ASP A 189 -14.96 -25.43 19.46
CA ASP A 189 -16.24 -24.76 19.73
C ASP A 189 -16.01 -23.34 20.30
N PHE A 190 -16.54 -22.32 19.60
CA PHE A 190 -16.60 -20.94 20.08
C PHE A 190 -18.04 -20.66 20.56
N ASN A 191 -18.21 -20.19 21.79
CA ASN A 191 -19.55 -19.95 22.38
C ASN A 191 -20.33 -18.83 21.68
N LYS A 192 -19.63 -17.83 21.12
CA LYS A 192 -20.26 -16.70 20.42
C LYS A 192 -19.48 -16.38 19.15
N VAL A 193 -20.20 -16.30 18.03
CA VAL A 193 -19.67 -15.94 16.71
C VAL A 193 -20.43 -14.73 16.18
N ILE A 194 -19.71 -13.65 15.88
CA ILE A 194 -20.27 -12.40 15.37
C ILE A 194 -19.75 -12.19 13.94
N PRO A 195 -20.61 -12.01 12.93
CA PRO A 195 -20.17 -11.72 11.57
C PRO A 195 -19.52 -10.34 11.49
N ILE A 196 -18.51 -10.21 10.64
CA ILE A 196 -17.79 -8.97 10.36
C ILE A 196 -17.90 -8.71 8.86
N ASP A 197 -18.45 -7.55 8.53
CA ASP A 197 -18.58 -7.08 7.15
C ASP A 197 -17.71 -5.84 6.93
N ASN A 198 -17.71 -5.33 5.69
CA ASN A 198 -16.96 -4.11 5.34
C ASN A 198 -17.32 -2.92 6.24
N GLU A 199 -18.57 -2.79 6.67
CA GLU A 199 -19.02 -1.73 7.59
C GLU A 199 -18.30 -1.72 8.93
N ASN A 200 -17.69 -2.84 9.33
CA ASN A 200 -16.98 -2.99 10.59
C ASN A 200 -15.47 -2.79 10.50
N VAL A 201 -14.95 -2.42 9.33
CA VAL A 201 -13.51 -2.32 9.08
C VAL A 201 -13.12 -0.88 8.74
N LEU A 202 -12.00 -0.45 9.31
CA LEU A 202 -11.31 0.78 8.93
C LEU A 202 -10.04 0.43 8.17
N LEU A 203 -9.84 1.07 7.02
CA LEU A 203 -8.72 0.80 6.14
C LEU A 203 -7.53 1.71 6.45
N ARG A 204 -6.32 1.23 6.20
CA ARG A 204 -5.09 2.01 6.23
C ARG A 204 -5.26 3.28 5.39
N GLY A 205 -4.85 4.42 5.94
CA GLY A 205 -4.91 5.73 5.28
C GLY A 205 -6.27 6.42 5.32
N ALA A 206 -7.34 5.74 5.75
CA ALA A 206 -8.58 6.42 6.10
C ALA A 206 -8.32 7.33 7.32
N MET A 207 -9.05 8.43 7.43
CA MET A 207 -8.91 9.37 8.55
C MET A 207 -10.17 9.35 9.39
N LEU A 208 -10.01 9.13 10.70
CA LEU A 208 -11.14 9.23 11.64
C LEU A 208 -11.62 10.69 11.70
N ARG A 209 -12.91 10.92 11.56
CA ARG A 209 -13.54 12.24 11.61
C ARG A 209 -14.78 12.18 12.47
N ASN A 210 -15.16 13.30 13.08
CA ASN A 210 -16.40 13.43 13.86
C ASN A 210 -16.61 12.31 14.91
N THR A 211 -15.52 11.70 15.37
CA THR A 211 -15.49 10.65 16.36
C THR A 211 -14.24 10.88 17.18
N ARG A 212 -14.38 11.02 18.51
CA ARG A 212 -13.25 11.34 19.40
C ARG A 212 -12.19 10.25 19.37
N TRP A 213 -12.62 8.99 19.43
CA TRP A 213 -11.74 7.83 19.36
C TRP A 213 -12.45 6.59 18.81
N ALA A 214 -11.65 5.70 18.24
CA ALA A 214 -12.05 4.34 17.89
C ALA A 214 -10.99 3.35 18.38
N VAL A 215 -11.43 2.21 18.90
CA VAL A 215 -10.59 1.09 19.31
C VAL A 215 -10.89 -0.10 18.41
N GLY A 216 -9.86 -0.80 17.99
CA GLY A 216 -10.04 -1.99 17.19
C GLY A 216 -8.78 -2.84 17.04
N VAL A 217 -8.97 -4.03 16.49
CA VAL A 217 -7.92 -5.04 16.32
C VAL A 217 -7.38 -5.03 14.90
N VAL A 218 -6.06 -4.98 14.76
CA VAL A 218 -5.39 -5.02 13.45
C VAL A 218 -5.57 -6.37 12.79
N VAL A 219 -6.05 -6.38 11.54
CA VAL A 219 -6.20 -7.61 10.74
C VAL A 219 -5.21 -7.70 9.60
N TYR A 220 -4.84 -6.58 8.96
CA TYR A 220 -3.81 -6.55 7.91
C TYR A 220 -2.82 -5.41 8.12
N THR A 221 -1.54 -5.68 7.88
CA THR A 221 -0.45 -4.70 7.98
C THR A 221 0.40 -4.66 6.71
N GLY A 222 1.21 -3.61 6.55
CA GLY A 222 2.20 -3.52 5.47
C GLY A 222 1.60 -3.72 4.08
N LYS A 223 2.14 -4.69 3.32
CA LYS A 223 1.73 -5.02 1.95
C LYS A 223 0.39 -5.77 1.86
N ASP A 224 -0.11 -6.28 2.98
CA ASP A 224 -1.36 -7.01 3.04
C ASP A 224 -2.57 -6.11 3.25
N THR A 225 -2.39 -4.83 3.60
CA THR A 225 -3.53 -3.91 3.65
C THR A 225 -4.19 -3.79 2.28
N LYS A 226 -5.52 -3.67 2.25
CA LYS A 226 -6.30 -3.57 1.01
C LYS A 226 -5.84 -2.40 0.14
N LEU A 227 -5.47 -1.27 0.76
CA LEU A 227 -4.89 -0.13 0.05
C LEU A 227 -3.58 -0.49 -0.66
N GLN A 228 -2.66 -1.20 0.00
CA GLN A 228 -1.38 -1.59 -0.62
C GLN A 228 -1.56 -2.69 -1.66
N ARG A 229 -2.47 -3.64 -1.41
CA ARG A 229 -2.87 -4.62 -2.42
C ARG A 229 -3.46 -3.96 -3.65
N ASN A 230 -4.28 -2.92 -3.50
CA ASN A 230 -4.82 -2.16 -4.63
C ASN A 230 -3.79 -1.21 -5.27
N SER A 231 -2.68 -0.93 -4.58
CA SER A 231 -1.59 -0.15 -5.15
C SER A 231 -0.81 -1.01 -6.16
N ARG A 232 -0.60 -0.48 -7.37
CA ARG A 232 0.28 -1.11 -8.35
C ARG A 232 1.71 -0.73 -8.06
N HIS A 233 2.63 -1.69 -8.14
CA HIS A 233 4.06 -1.37 -8.18
C HIS A 233 4.28 -0.32 -9.27
N ALA A 234 4.96 0.78 -8.94
CA ALA A 234 5.21 1.84 -9.90
C ALA A 234 5.99 1.23 -11.09
N PRO A 235 5.38 1.09 -12.30
CA PRO A 235 6.13 0.63 -13.44
C PRO A 235 7.09 1.74 -13.88
N SER A 236 8.14 1.39 -14.61
CA SER A 236 8.92 2.36 -15.38
C SER A 236 7.98 3.04 -16.38
N LYS A 237 7.64 4.31 -16.14
CA LYS A 237 6.71 5.06 -16.99
C LYS A 237 7.45 5.51 -18.24
N LEU A 238 7.27 4.81 -19.35
CA LEU A 238 7.62 5.33 -20.67
C LEU A 238 6.47 6.20 -21.18
N SER A 239 6.81 7.39 -21.71
CA SER A 239 5.85 8.27 -22.34
C SER A 239 5.37 7.70 -23.68
N LYS A 240 4.15 8.07 -24.11
CA LYS A 240 3.67 7.78 -25.47
C LYS A 240 4.60 8.38 -26.53
N ILE A 241 5.26 9.50 -26.20
CA ILE A 241 6.26 10.14 -27.07
C ILE A 241 7.49 9.25 -27.16
N ASP A 242 7.97 8.66 -26.05
CA ASP A 242 9.14 7.76 -26.08
C ASP A 242 8.87 6.54 -26.97
N VAL A 243 7.65 5.99 -26.93
CA VAL A 243 7.24 4.90 -27.82
C VAL A 243 7.25 5.35 -29.29
N ALA A 244 6.76 6.56 -29.59
CA ALA A 244 6.77 7.11 -30.94
C ALA A 244 8.20 7.40 -31.45
N VAL A 245 9.07 7.93 -30.58
CA VAL A 245 10.49 8.17 -30.86
C VAL A 245 11.21 6.85 -31.13
N ASN A 246 10.99 5.82 -30.30
CA ASN A 246 11.56 4.50 -30.52
C ASN A 246 11.12 3.91 -31.87
N LYS A 247 9.84 4.09 -32.24
CA LYS A 247 9.32 3.67 -33.54
C LYS A 247 9.95 4.46 -34.70
N ALA A 248 10.14 5.77 -34.55
CA ALA A 248 10.79 6.62 -35.54
C ALA A 248 12.25 6.24 -35.75
N ILE A 249 13.01 6.01 -34.67
CA ILE A 249 14.41 5.54 -34.72
C ILE A 249 14.51 4.21 -35.46
N TYR A 250 13.58 3.28 -35.22
CA TYR A 250 13.55 2.00 -35.94
C TYR A 250 13.29 2.18 -37.44
N MET A 251 12.32 3.04 -37.81
CA MET A 251 11.98 3.30 -39.22
C MET A 251 13.03 4.16 -39.94
N SER A 252 13.82 4.96 -39.23
CA SER A 252 14.89 5.79 -39.79
C SER A 252 16.28 5.12 -39.80
N GLY A 253 16.35 3.81 -39.52
CA GLY A 253 17.55 2.99 -39.80
C GLY A 253 17.95 3.07 -41.28
N PRO A 254 19.23 2.78 -41.63
CA PRO A 254 19.93 3.35 -42.78
C PRO A 254 19.12 3.20 -44.08
N MET A 255 18.51 4.30 -44.48
CA MET A 255 17.93 4.46 -45.80
C MET A 255 19.13 4.52 -46.76
N GLU A 256 19.37 3.43 -47.51
CA GLU A 256 20.33 3.45 -48.61
C GLU A 256 19.98 4.62 -49.52
N TRP A 257 20.80 5.67 -49.46
CA TRP A 257 20.69 6.79 -50.37
C TRP A 257 21.21 6.30 -51.73
N THR A 258 20.36 5.67 -52.53
CA THR A 258 20.68 5.34 -53.91
C THR A 258 20.73 6.64 -54.71
N GLY A 259 21.87 7.31 -54.68
CA GLY A 259 22.20 8.41 -55.57
C GLY A 259 22.28 7.92 -57.01
N LYS A 260 21.18 7.99 -57.76
CA LYS A 260 21.24 7.94 -59.23
C LYS A 260 21.64 9.31 -59.75
N ALA A 261 22.95 9.54 -59.84
CA ALA A 261 23.50 10.54 -60.73
C ALA A 261 23.57 9.99 -62.16
N ALA A 262 23.04 10.79 -63.09
CA ALA A 262 23.31 10.81 -64.53
C ALA A 262 23.01 9.56 -65.37
N ASN A 263 22.06 9.71 -66.31
CA ASN A 263 22.35 9.27 -67.67
C ASN A 263 21.95 10.37 -68.66
N ARG A 264 22.96 11.02 -69.24
CA ARG A 264 22.80 11.77 -70.49
C ARG A 264 22.53 10.73 -71.57
N HIS A 265 21.40 10.84 -72.26
CA HIS A 265 21.37 10.46 -73.66
C HIS A 265 20.71 11.58 -74.46
N SER A 266 21.54 12.14 -75.34
CA SER A 266 21.17 12.81 -76.57
C SER A 266 19.95 12.19 -77.23
N PHE A 267 18.98 12.99 -77.67
CA PHE A 267 18.46 12.85 -79.02
C PHE A 267 18.04 14.20 -79.57
N ARG A 268 18.47 14.38 -80.81
CA ARG A 268 18.36 15.52 -81.71
C ARG A 268 16.99 15.44 -82.42
N ASP A 269 16.67 16.55 -83.08
CA ASP A 269 15.71 16.70 -84.19
C ASP A 269 14.24 16.96 -83.82
N SER A 270 13.85 18.24 -83.84
CA SER A 270 13.10 18.87 -84.95
C SER A 270 13.11 20.39 -84.78
#